data_AF-A0A7Y3H6I1-F1
#
_entry.id   AF-A0A7Y3H6I1-F1
#
_cell.length_a   1.000
_cell.length_b   1.000
_cell.length_c   1.000
_cell.angle_alpha   90.00
_cell.angle_beta   90.00
_cell.angle_gamma   90.00
#
_symmetry.space_group_name_H-M   'P 1'
#
loop_
_entity.id
_entity.type
_entity.pdbx_description
1 polymer ?
#
loop_
_entity_poly.entity_id
_entity_poly.type
_entity_poly.pdbx_seq_one_letter_code
_entity_poly.pdbx_strand_id
1 'polypeptide(L)'
;VAPSLLGSFILIRDNDSLDYVKLPVPPGPKAVIVHPKIKILTKESRKILKTTISLDQHIKQSGNLAAFVSSLYRTDLEMMSRCLSDCIIEPQRAHLIPHFQIIKESALSLGAIGCSISGAGPSIFCLCINSIIAENIHEKWASIYNSKKIDCDLYISDINTQGARPS
;
A
#
# COMPACT_ATOMS: atom_id res chain seq x y z
N VAL A 1 -1.83 -12.64 6.52
CA VAL A 1 -1.28 -13.74 7.34
C VAL A 1 0.10 -14.16 6.85
N ALA A 2 0.27 -14.57 5.58
CA ALA A 2 1.58 -14.96 5.07
C ALA A 2 2.72 -13.93 5.32
N PRO A 3 2.61 -12.64 4.96
CA PRO A 3 3.70 -11.68 5.14
C PRO A 3 4.01 -11.37 6.62
N SER A 4 3.04 -11.45 7.52
CA SER A 4 3.29 -11.24 8.96
C SER A 4 4.09 -12.38 9.58
N LEU A 5 3.94 -13.59 9.07
CA LEU A 5 4.68 -14.77 9.54
C LEU A 5 6.05 -14.88 8.87
N LEU A 6 6.12 -14.66 7.55
CA LEU A 6 7.29 -14.98 6.73
C LEU A 6 8.19 -13.79 6.44
N GLY A 7 7.68 -12.56 6.61
CA GLY A 7 8.34 -11.33 6.19
C GLY A 7 8.42 -11.17 4.67
N SER A 8 8.98 -10.04 4.25
CA SER A 8 9.12 -9.56 2.88
C SER A 8 7.77 -9.30 2.18
N PHE A 9 7.85 -8.98 0.89
CA PHE A 9 6.69 -9.04 0.00
C PHE A 9 6.37 -10.50 -0.33
N ILE A 10 5.09 -10.87 -0.28
CA ILE A 10 4.62 -12.21 -0.62
C ILE A 10 3.62 -12.10 -1.77
N LEU A 11 3.91 -12.79 -2.87
CA LEU A 11 2.96 -13.03 -3.95
C LEU A 11 2.21 -14.33 -3.65
N ILE A 12 0.88 -14.26 -3.58
CA ILE A 12 0.05 -15.45 -3.42
C ILE A 12 -0.45 -15.84 -4.81
N ARG A 13 -0.02 -17.01 -5.31
CA ARG A 13 -0.51 -17.56 -6.58
C ARG A 13 -1.85 -18.26 -6.37
N ASP A 14 -1.96 -19.02 -5.28
CA ASP A 14 -3.18 -19.71 -4.89
C ASP A 14 -3.32 -19.76 -3.36
N ASN A 15 -4.52 -19.48 -2.85
CA ASN A 15 -4.79 -19.53 -1.42
C ASN A 15 -5.10 -20.96 -0.95
N ASP A 16 -5.80 -21.76 -1.75
CA ASP A 16 -6.30 -23.07 -1.31
C ASP A 16 -5.16 -24.07 -1.13
N SER A 17 -4.21 -24.08 -2.06
CA SER A 17 -2.97 -24.88 -1.97
C SER A 17 -1.85 -24.20 -1.17
N LEU A 18 -2.09 -22.99 -0.64
CA LEU A 18 -1.08 -22.16 0.01
C LEU A 18 0.18 -21.96 -0.86
N ASP A 19 0.00 -21.83 -2.18
CA ASP A 19 1.09 -21.57 -3.11
C ASP A 19 1.43 -20.07 -3.12
N TYR A 20 2.62 -19.76 -2.62
CA TYR A 20 3.13 -18.40 -2.55
C TYR A 20 4.61 -18.32 -2.95
N VAL A 21 5.00 -17.13 -3.38
CA VAL A 21 6.38 -16.76 -3.69
C VAL A 21 6.82 -15.63 -2.76
N LYS A 22 7.90 -15.85 -2.02
CA LYS A 22 8.57 -14.80 -1.27
C LYS A 22 9.41 -13.96 -2.24
N LEU A 23 9.06 -12.68 -2.37
CA LEU A 23 9.70 -11.75 -3.29
C LEU A 23 10.86 -11.02 -2.61
N PRO A 24 11.91 -10.63 -3.37
CA PRO A 24 12.99 -9.82 -2.83
C PRO A 24 12.47 -8.45 -2.39
N VAL A 25 13.15 -7.88 -1.40
CA VAL A 25 12.91 -6.51 -0.94
C VAL A 25 14.11 -5.68 -1.36
N PRO A 26 13.95 -4.70 -2.26
CA PRO A 26 15.05 -3.82 -2.62
C PRO A 26 15.51 -3.03 -1.38
N PRO A 27 16.82 -2.74 -1.24
CA PRO A 27 17.32 -1.93 -0.15
C PRO A 27 16.91 -0.46 -0.34
N GLY A 28 16.64 0.24 0.77
CA GLY A 28 16.34 1.68 0.77
C GLY A 28 14.88 2.03 1.05
N PRO A 29 13.88 1.38 0.41
CA PRO A 29 12.51 1.75 0.61
C PRO A 29 12.02 1.68 2.06
N LYS A 30 11.36 2.75 2.47
CA LYS A 30 10.63 2.86 3.75
C LYS A 30 9.13 2.82 3.48
N ALA A 31 8.37 2.30 4.42
CA ALA A 31 6.92 2.40 4.42
C ALA A 31 6.47 3.44 5.46
N VAL A 32 5.62 4.38 5.04
CA VAL A 32 4.86 5.24 5.95
C VAL A 32 3.43 4.74 5.97
N ILE A 33 2.89 4.56 7.17
CA ILE A 33 1.52 4.08 7.38
C ILE A 33 0.81 5.09 8.26
N VAL A 34 -0.41 5.46 7.86
CA VAL A 34 -1.33 6.18 8.73
C VAL A 34 -2.59 5.36 8.95
N HIS A 35 -2.96 5.21 10.21
CA HIS A 35 -4.20 4.58 10.63
C HIS A 35 -5.11 5.64 11.26
N PRO A 36 -6.05 6.24 10.49
CA PRO A 36 -7.04 7.13 11.08
C PRO A 36 -8.00 6.32 11.97
N LYS A 37 -8.29 6.83 13.17
CA LYS A 37 -9.16 6.18 14.17
C LYS A 37 -10.64 6.35 13.82
N ILE A 38 -10.99 5.87 12.64
CA ILE A 38 -12.34 5.84 12.11
C ILE A 38 -12.79 4.39 11.93
N LYS A 39 -14.08 4.14 12.12
CA LYS A 39 -14.61 2.79 12.02
C LYS A 39 -15.17 2.55 10.62
N ILE A 40 -14.44 1.77 9.82
CA ILE A 40 -14.96 1.18 8.58
C ILE A 40 -15.16 -0.31 8.83
N LEU A 41 -16.39 -0.80 8.63
CA LEU A 41 -16.67 -2.22 8.73
C LEU A 41 -16.02 -2.96 7.54
N THR A 42 -15.10 -3.88 7.82
CA THR A 42 -14.43 -4.69 6.79
C THR A 42 -15.41 -5.43 5.88
N LYS A 43 -16.57 -5.85 6.42
CA LYS A 43 -17.66 -6.47 5.65
C LYS A 43 -18.23 -5.52 4.59
N GLU A 44 -18.42 -4.25 4.94
CA GLU A 44 -18.96 -3.23 4.02
C GLU A 44 -17.93 -2.87 2.94
N SER A 45 -16.64 -2.74 3.32
CA SER A 45 -15.53 -2.53 2.36
C SER A 45 -15.38 -3.68 1.34
N ARG A 46 -15.80 -4.91 1.68
CA ARG A 46 -15.81 -6.04 0.73
C ARG A 46 -17.04 -6.03 -0.17
N LYS A 47 -18.23 -5.72 0.38
CA LYS A 47 -19.50 -5.74 -0.37
C LYS A 47 -19.59 -4.70 -1.49
N ILE A 48 -18.88 -3.58 -1.36
CA ILE A 48 -18.92 -2.50 -2.35
C ILE A 48 -18.21 -2.82 -3.66
N LEU A 49 -17.38 -3.87 -3.67
CA LEU A 49 -16.63 -4.25 -4.85
C LEU A 49 -17.55 -4.88 -5.90
N LYS A 50 -17.47 -4.35 -7.12
CA LYS A 50 -18.05 -4.98 -8.29
C LYS A 50 -17.49 -6.40 -8.45
N THR A 51 -18.36 -7.31 -8.84
CA THR A 51 -18.01 -8.71 -9.14
C THR A 51 -17.41 -8.89 -10.53
N THR A 52 -17.46 -7.85 -11.37
CA THR A 52 -16.92 -7.83 -12.73
C THR A 52 -16.02 -6.63 -12.96
N ILE A 53 -15.06 -6.79 -13.86
CA ILE A 53 -14.14 -5.77 -14.34
C ILE A 53 -14.10 -5.79 -15.86
N SER A 54 -13.76 -4.67 -16.50
CA SER A 54 -13.55 -4.68 -17.95
C SER A 54 -12.25 -5.40 -18.32
N LEU A 55 -12.15 -5.85 -19.57
CA LEU A 55 -10.92 -6.44 -20.09
C LEU A 55 -9.76 -5.43 -20.02
N ASP A 56 -10.00 -4.15 -20.35
CA ASP A 56 -8.98 -3.10 -20.28
C ASP A 56 -8.45 -2.89 -18.85
N GLN A 57 -9.33 -2.94 -17.84
CA GLN A 57 -8.92 -2.89 -16.43
C GLN A 57 -8.05 -4.10 -16.08
N HIS A 58 -8.45 -5.29 -16.52
CA HIS A 58 -7.68 -6.51 -16.27
C HIS A 58 -6.28 -6.45 -16.92
N ILE A 59 -6.19 -6.04 -18.19
CA ILE A 59 -4.93 -5.87 -18.91
C ILE A 59 -4.02 -4.88 -18.18
N LYS A 60 -4.56 -3.70 -17.79
CA LYS A 60 -3.78 -2.69 -17.08
C LYS A 60 -3.31 -3.16 -15.71
N GLN A 61 -4.20 -3.75 -14.92
CA GLN A 61 -3.87 -4.19 -13.56
C GLN A 61 -2.87 -5.35 -13.55
N SER A 62 -3.03 -6.32 -14.46
CA SER A 62 -2.09 -7.44 -14.60
C SER A 62 -0.71 -6.96 -15.08
N GLY A 63 -0.66 -6.00 -16.01
CA GLY A 63 0.57 -5.33 -16.41
C GLY A 63 1.27 -4.62 -15.24
N ASN A 64 0.51 -3.86 -14.43
CA ASN A 64 1.03 -3.21 -13.23
C ASN A 64 1.59 -4.23 -12.21
N LEU A 65 0.88 -5.33 -11.98
CA LEU A 65 1.34 -6.39 -11.08
C LEU A 65 2.64 -7.04 -11.58
N ALA A 66 2.71 -7.42 -12.85
CA ALA A 66 3.90 -8.02 -13.44
C ALA A 66 5.09 -7.06 -13.40
N ALA A 67 4.84 -5.77 -13.68
CA ALA A 67 5.83 -4.72 -13.58
C ALA A 67 6.34 -4.53 -12.14
N PHE A 68 5.44 -4.56 -11.15
CA PHE A 68 5.81 -4.44 -9.74
C PHE A 68 6.71 -5.59 -9.30
N VAL A 69 6.33 -6.84 -9.62
CA VAL A 69 7.15 -8.03 -9.33
C VAL A 69 8.52 -7.91 -10.01
N SER A 70 8.56 -7.56 -11.30
CA SER A 70 9.83 -7.37 -12.03
C SER A 70 10.70 -6.28 -11.40
N SER A 71 10.10 -5.16 -10.98
CA SER A 71 10.81 -4.05 -10.35
C SER A 71 11.52 -4.45 -9.05
N LEU A 72 10.93 -5.37 -8.27
CA LEU A 72 11.54 -5.90 -7.05
C LEU A 72 12.79 -6.72 -7.35
N TYR A 73 12.74 -7.61 -8.34
CA TYR A 73 13.91 -8.41 -8.74
C TYR A 73 15.02 -7.57 -9.39
N ARG A 74 14.64 -6.49 -10.07
CA ARG A 74 15.58 -5.59 -10.76
C ARG A 74 16.09 -4.46 -9.87
N THR A 75 15.53 -4.29 -8.66
CA THR A 75 15.77 -3.11 -7.81
C THR A 75 15.48 -1.79 -8.55
N ASP A 76 14.48 -1.81 -9.43
CA ASP A 76 14.13 -0.69 -10.31
C ASP A 76 13.00 0.14 -9.68
N LEU A 77 13.37 1.09 -8.82
CA LEU A 77 12.40 1.89 -8.06
C LEU A 77 11.60 2.87 -8.94
N GLU A 78 12.13 3.25 -10.10
CA GLU A 78 11.40 4.06 -11.10
C GLU A 78 10.33 3.24 -11.81
N MET A 79 10.62 1.98 -12.15
CA MET A 79 9.60 1.07 -12.65
C MET A 79 8.54 0.81 -11.58
N MET A 80 8.95 0.63 -10.33
CA MET A 80 8.03 0.44 -9.20
C MET A 80 7.05 1.62 -9.07
N SER A 81 7.53 2.86 -9.19
CA SER A 81 6.68 4.04 -9.04
C SER A 81 5.61 4.18 -10.12
N ARG A 82 5.92 3.73 -11.35
CA ARG A 82 4.97 3.75 -12.47
C ARG A 82 3.89 2.68 -12.38
N CYS A 83 4.14 1.60 -11.64
CA CYS A 83 3.24 0.44 -11.58
C CYS A 83 2.53 0.23 -10.24
N LEU A 84 2.93 0.93 -9.18
CA LEU A 84 2.25 0.88 -7.87
C LEU A 84 0.95 1.70 -7.88
N SER A 85 0.01 1.25 -8.71
CA SER A 85 -1.28 1.89 -8.96
C SER A 85 -2.34 0.81 -9.16
N ASP A 86 -3.40 0.89 -8.35
CA ASP A 86 -4.54 -0.01 -8.41
C ASP A 86 -5.70 0.66 -9.15
N CYS A 87 -6.05 0.12 -10.32
CA CYS A 87 -7.14 0.63 -11.15
C CYS A 87 -8.47 -0.11 -10.95
N ILE A 88 -8.51 -1.09 -10.04
CA ILE A 88 -9.66 -1.95 -9.80
C ILE A 88 -10.26 -1.69 -8.42
N ILE A 89 -9.51 -1.89 -7.34
CA ILE A 89 -10.07 -1.95 -5.98
C ILE A 89 -10.07 -0.57 -5.34
N GLU A 90 -8.96 0.15 -5.41
CA GLU A 90 -8.80 1.48 -4.81
C GLU A 90 -9.89 2.48 -5.24
N PRO A 91 -10.24 2.65 -6.54
CA PRO A 91 -11.26 3.62 -6.95
C PRO A 91 -12.64 3.33 -6.36
N GLN A 92 -12.94 2.07 -6.09
CA GLN A 92 -14.20 1.62 -5.51
C GLN A 92 -14.25 1.80 -3.99
N ARG A 93 -13.10 1.90 -3.32
CA ARG A 93 -13.00 2.00 -1.84
C ARG A 93 -12.56 3.36 -1.33
N ALA A 94 -11.89 4.16 -2.16
CA ALA A 94 -11.28 5.43 -1.77
C ALA A 94 -12.28 6.36 -1.05
N HIS A 95 -13.53 6.41 -1.52
CA HIS A 95 -14.57 7.26 -0.95
C HIS A 95 -15.00 6.87 0.48
N LEU A 96 -14.71 5.63 0.93
CA LEU A 96 -14.97 5.19 2.30
C LEU A 96 -13.96 5.77 3.29
N ILE A 97 -12.80 6.21 2.79
CA ILE A 97 -11.70 6.71 3.61
C ILE A 97 -11.68 8.26 3.50
N PRO A 98 -12.03 8.98 4.57
CA PRO A 98 -12.01 10.43 4.60
C PRO A 98 -10.66 10.99 4.15
N HIS A 99 -10.71 11.94 3.22
CA HIS A 99 -9.52 12.65 2.72
C HIS A 99 -8.46 11.76 2.06
N PHE A 100 -8.80 10.52 1.66
CA PHE A 100 -7.86 9.62 0.98
C PHE A 100 -7.12 10.27 -0.17
N GLN A 101 -7.85 10.96 -1.06
CA GLN A 101 -7.26 11.59 -2.24
C GLN A 101 -6.22 12.66 -1.85
N ILE A 102 -6.53 13.49 -0.84
CA ILE A 102 -5.62 14.53 -0.34
C ILE A 102 -4.35 13.91 0.22
N ILE A 103 -4.48 12.83 1.00
CA ILE A 103 -3.36 12.09 1.59
C ILE A 103 -2.49 11.43 0.51
N LYS A 104 -3.12 10.84 -0.51
CA LYS A 104 -2.44 10.20 -1.64
C LYS A 104 -1.67 11.23 -2.46
N GLU A 105 -2.31 12.32 -2.86
CA GLU A 105 -1.69 13.39 -3.64
C GLU A 105 -0.55 14.06 -2.88
N SER A 106 -0.71 14.30 -1.57
CA SER A 106 0.37 14.90 -0.77
C SER A 106 1.59 13.99 -0.73
N ALA A 107 1.42 12.68 -0.59
CA ALA A 107 2.52 11.73 -0.59
C ALA A 107 3.24 11.68 -1.95
N LEU A 108 2.48 11.60 -3.05
CA LEU A 108 3.05 11.59 -4.41
C LEU A 108 3.80 12.90 -4.71
N SER A 109 3.26 14.05 -4.29
CA SER A 109 3.92 15.35 -4.47
C SER A 109 5.25 15.49 -3.73
N LEU A 110 5.46 14.71 -2.68
CA LEU A 110 6.68 14.66 -1.88
C LEU A 110 7.67 13.58 -2.37
N GLY A 111 7.36 12.89 -3.46
CA GLY A 111 8.25 11.90 -4.08
C GLY A 111 8.07 10.47 -3.56
N ALA A 112 6.90 10.12 -3.02
CA ALA A 112 6.58 8.71 -2.76
C ALA A 112 6.65 7.89 -4.05
N ILE A 113 7.13 6.64 -3.95
CA ILE A 113 7.08 5.64 -5.02
C ILE A 113 5.62 5.37 -5.38
N GLY A 114 4.77 5.20 -4.37
CA GLY A 114 3.34 5.09 -4.56
C GLY A 114 2.60 5.12 -3.22
N CYS A 115 1.30 5.36 -3.28
CA CYS A 115 0.44 5.49 -2.11
C CYS A 115 -0.92 4.87 -2.41
N SER A 116 -1.41 4.03 -1.50
CA SER A 116 -2.68 3.32 -1.65
C SER A 116 -3.24 2.88 -0.30
N ILE A 117 -4.40 2.23 -0.35
CA ILE A 117 -5.10 1.71 0.81
C ILE A 117 -4.35 0.48 1.35
N SER A 118 -4.10 0.44 2.65
CA SER A 118 -3.54 -0.74 3.30
C SER A 118 -4.66 -1.74 3.62
N GLY A 119 -4.63 -2.89 2.95
CA GLY A 119 -5.61 -3.96 3.11
C GLY A 119 -7.02 -3.53 2.72
N ALA A 120 -7.96 -3.56 3.68
CA ALA A 120 -9.35 -3.15 3.47
C ALA A 120 -9.64 -1.69 3.86
N GLY A 121 -8.63 -0.95 4.33
CA GLY A 121 -8.80 0.36 4.98
C GLY A 121 -9.24 0.26 6.45
N PRO A 122 -9.29 1.39 7.17
CA PRO A 122 -9.08 2.75 6.68
C PRO A 122 -7.61 3.17 6.58
N SER A 123 -6.67 2.31 6.98
CA SER A 123 -5.24 2.62 6.90
C SER A 123 -4.80 2.92 5.48
N ILE A 124 -3.90 3.88 5.35
CA ILE A 124 -3.26 4.27 4.09
C ILE A 124 -1.77 4.02 4.27
N PHE A 125 -1.12 3.51 3.22
CA PHE A 125 0.32 3.35 3.20
C PHE A 125 0.93 4.04 2.00
N CYS A 126 2.19 4.43 2.10
CA CYS A 126 3.02 4.77 0.97
C CYS A 126 4.39 4.12 1.08
N LEU A 127 5.02 3.87 -0.07
CA LEU A 127 6.42 3.47 -0.17
C LEU A 127 7.26 4.68 -0.57
N CYS A 128 8.38 4.89 0.11
CA CYS A 128 9.28 6.02 -0.06
C CYS A 128 10.66 5.53 -0.42
N ILE A 129 11.41 6.24 -1.26
CA ILE A 129 12.73 5.79 -1.73
C ILE A 129 13.80 5.85 -0.62
N ASN A 130 13.59 6.67 0.42
CA ASN A 130 14.51 6.88 1.54
C ASN A 130 13.77 7.43 2.76
N SER A 131 14.49 7.57 3.89
CA SER A 131 13.96 8.10 5.15
C SER A 131 13.53 9.56 5.08
N ILE A 132 14.25 10.41 4.35
CA ILE A 132 13.94 11.85 4.25
C ILE A 132 12.54 12.06 3.66
N ILE A 133 12.23 11.36 2.56
CA ILE A 133 10.89 11.41 1.96
C ILE A 133 9.85 10.84 2.93
N ALA A 134 10.16 9.75 3.63
CA ALA A 134 9.26 9.14 4.59
C ALA A 134 8.91 10.08 5.76
N GLU A 135 9.91 10.78 6.31
CA GLU A 135 9.76 11.77 7.38
C GLU A 135 8.93 12.97 6.92
N ASN A 136 9.23 13.53 5.74
CA ASN A 136 8.45 14.63 5.16
C ASN A 136 6.97 14.25 4.96
N ILE A 137 6.70 13.03 4.48
CA ILE A 137 5.33 12.54 4.30
C ILE A 137 4.65 12.33 5.65
N HIS A 138 5.34 11.75 6.61
CA HIS A 138 4.84 11.55 7.96
C HIS A 138 4.39 12.88 8.59
N GLU A 139 5.24 13.90 8.57
CA GLU A 139 4.91 15.24 9.07
C GLU A 139 3.74 15.87 8.30
N LYS A 140 3.73 15.74 6.97
CA LYS A 140 2.66 16.27 6.13
C LYS A 140 1.31 15.62 6.45
N TRP A 141 1.28 14.30 6.58
CA TRP A 141 0.07 13.56 6.92
C TRP A 141 -0.42 13.90 8.34
N ALA A 142 0.48 13.99 9.32
CA ALA A 142 0.14 14.41 10.68
C ALA A 142 -0.50 15.81 10.68
N SER A 143 0.08 16.76 9.93
CA SER A 143 -0.48 18.11 9.77
C SER A 143 -1.88 18.11 9.14
N ILE A 144 -2.09 17.31 8.09
CA ILE A 144 -3.39 17.18 7.42
C ILE A 144 -4.43 16.65 8.40
N TYR A 145 -4.17 15.52 9.06
CA TYR A 145 -5.15 14.92 9.99
C TYR A 145 -5.44 15.82 11.20
N ASN A 146 -4.42 16.49 11.75
CA ASN A 146 -4.62 17.48 12.81
C ASN A 146 -5.53 18.64 12.36
N SER A 147 -5.30 19.18 11.15
CA SER A 147 -6.15 20.24 10.59
C SER A 147 -7.61 19.81 10.37
N LYS A 148 -7.84 18.52 10.13
CA LYS A 148 -9.17 17.92 9.97
C LYS A 148 -9.78 17.42 11.28
N LYS A 149 -9.07 17.55 12.41
CA LYS A 149 -9.48 17.06 13.74
C LYS A 149 -9.83 15.57 13.74
N ILE A 150 -9.05 14.77 13.01
CA ILE A 150 -9.18 13.32 12.96
C ILE A 150 -7.98 12.72 13.70
N ASP A 151 -8.24 11.94 14.75
CA ASP A 151 -7.20 11.22 15.46
C ASP A 151 -6.65 10.07 14.59
N CYS A 152 -5.34 9.86 14.63
CA CYS A 152 -4.66 8.88 13.82
C CYS A 152 -3.34 8.43 14.45
N ASP A 153 -2.94 7.20 14.15
CA ASP A 153 -1.62 6.69 14.47
C ASP A 153 -0.76 6.68 13.19
N LEU A 154 0.45 7.24 13.26
CA LEU A 154 1.39 7.27 12.14
C LEU A 154 2.66 6.49 12.50
N TYR A 155 3.18 5.78 11.50
CA TYR A 155 4.36 4.94 11.62
C TYR A 155 5.26 5.09 10.41
N ILE A 156 6.57 5.09 10.64
CA ILE A 156 7.60 4.88 9.61
C ILE A 156 8.28 3.55 9.94
N SER A 157 8.47 2.70 8.94
CA SER A 157 9.13 1.41 9.12
C SER A 157 9.96 1.01 7.92
N ASP A 158 10.98 0.18 8.19
CA ASP A 158 11.57 -0.67 7.16
C ASP A 158 10.61 -1.78 6.75
N ILE A 159 10.77 -2.27 5.52
CA ILE A 159 10.08 -3.48 5.09
C ILE A 159 10.66 -4.67 5.87
N ASN A 160 9.86 -5.25 6.78
CA ASN A 160 10.27 -6.40 7.58
C ASN A 160 10.52 -7.62 6.70
N THR A 161 11.77 -8.08 6.59
CA THR A 161 12.18 -9.25 5.79
C THR A 161 12.14 -10.59 6.54
N GLN A 162 12.00 -10.55 7.86
CA GLN A 162 12.16 -11.73 8.74
C GLN A 162 10.82 -12.31 9.20
N GLY A 163 9.76 -11.49 9.28
CA GLY A 163 8.45 -11.95 9.72
C GLY A 163 8.35 -12.10 11.24
N ALA A 164 7.59 -13.10 11.70
CA ALA A 164 7.40 -13.37 13.13
C ALA A 164 8.65 -14.03 13.71
N ARG A 165 9.06 -13.60 14.91
CA ARG A 165 10.18 -14.19 15.66
C ARG A 165 9.67 -14.71 17.01
N PRO A 166 10.16 -15.86 17.50
CA PRO A 166 9.99 -16.24 18.90
C PRO A 166 10.57 -15.13 19.79
N SER A 167 9.84 -14.77 20.84
CA SER A 167 10.25 -13.85 21.90
C SER A 167 11.36 -14.42 22.76
#